data_AF-A0A3N4LKN7-F1
#
_entry.id   AF-A0A3N4LKN7-F1
#
_cell.length_a   1.000
_cell.length_b   1.000
_cell.length_c   1.000
_cell.angle_alpha   90.00
_cell.angle_beta   90.00
_cell.angle_gamma   90.00
#
_symmetry.space_group_name_H-M   'P 1'
#
loop_
_entity.id
_entity.type
_entity.pdbx_description
1 polymer ?
#
loop_
_entity_poly.entity_id
_entity_poly.type
_entity_poly.pdbx_seq_one_letter_code
_entity_poly.pdbx_strand_id
1 'polypeptide(L)'
;MSGPPSGPPSGPRYRGGHRNFGPRHLQSQERQQQQQQQQQQQQQPYQPSPQELAVLAEVVIEQIALATPSAEELERKTKLRERLRKLCTNVSPTAELEAFGSLVSGFATVGSDLDLVLVDKGGSTNRPFFEVPLLLEQELKDNGLEAQLLAKTRVPILKIKQPATEEYPKEVAADIGFANPLAIRNTDMLSMYSKCDPRVIDMVRFIKRWAKRRKINNPYKGTLSSYGYVLMVLHYLINIVEPPVLPNLQLYPIPAETPKDEITTEEGHNVWYYKDVAEIQRRVAEGTMTTNTMDLPLLLLGFFEFYAYRFGWVKDIISIRTKGGLISKVDKGWTVVAVRVGKCEAEYKDRYLFAIEDPFETNHNVSRTCNIYGVRKIRDEFKRANRIMRMREGVGALRYKLFEEAPEDVRPQHHQKQSIAGEEHVNGAPESGREDREGNQLVEELEGHSNGNGIHPSEGYPGPGLAAVVEGVQRLSVDA
;
A
#
# COMPACT_ATOMS: atom_id res chain seq x y z
N MET A 1 2.07 86.17 51.33
CA MET A 1 3.15 86.33 52.32
C MET A 1 3.36 84.99 52.98
N SER A 2 4.27 84.16 52.48
CA SER A 2 5.71 84.13 52.77
C SER A 2 6.02 83.55 54.16
N GLY A 3 6.57 82.34 54.16
CA GLY A 3 7.24 81.68 55.28
C GLY A 3 8.14 80.57 54.72
N PRO A 4 9.34 80.33 55.29
CA PRO A 4 10.60 80.29 54.53
C PRO A 4 11.09 78.88 54.15
N PRO A 5 12.11 78.77 53.25
CA PRO A 5 12.63 77.50 52.74
C PRO A 5 13.93 77.07 53.42
N SER A 6 14.14 75.75 53.59
CA SER A 6 15.48 75.13 53.58
C SER A 6 15.40 73.60 53.74
N GLY A 7 16.09 72.87 52.85
CA GLY A 7 16.53 71.50 53.08
C GLY A 7 16.26 70.55 51.90
N PRO A 8 17.29 70.05 51.19
CA PRO A 8 17.10 69.18 50.02
C PRO A 8 16.65 67.77 50.44
N PRO A 9 15.72 67.12 49.71
CA PRO A 9 15.32 65.76 50.02
C PRO A 9 16.42 64.78 49.60
N SER A 10 16.96 64.10 50.60
CA SER A 10 17.80 62.90 50.50
C SER A 10 17.22 61.86 49.54
N GLY A 11 18.04 61.43 48.58
CA GLY A 11 17.66 60.52 47.50
C GLY A 11 17.16 59.15 47.97
N PRO A 12 16.37 58.45 47.12
CA PRO A 12 15.82 57.16 47.44
C PRO A 12 16.90 56.07 47.46
N ARG A 13 16.86 55.25 48.51
CA ARG A 13 17.67 54.04 48.72
C ARG A 13 17.67 53.15 47.48
N TYR A 14 18.87 52.84 46.97
CA TYR A 14 19.10 51.69 46.09
C TYR A 14 18.68 50.40 46.81
N ARG A 15 17.56 49.79 46.41
CA ARG A 15 17.31 48.36 46.63
C ARG A 15 18.01 47.61 45.49
N GLY A 16 19.15 47.00 45.79
CA GLY A 16 19.72 45.94 44.96
C GLY A 16 18.76 44.76 44.93
N GLY A 17 17.96 44.68 43.87
CA GLY A 17 17.17 43.49 43.57
C GLY A 17 18.01 42.49 42.80
N HIS A 18 18.71 41.59 43.50
CA HIS A 18 19.16 40.35 42.90
C HIS A 18 17.93 39.57 42.43
N ARG A 19 17.61 39.64 41.13
CA ARG A 19 16.71 38.68 40.51
C ARG A 19 17.47 37.35 40.42
N ASN A 20 17.23 36.49 41.40
CA ASN A 20 17.58 35.08 41.33
C ASN A 20 16.94 34.50 40.07
N PHE A 21 17.76 34.19 39.06
CA PHE A 21 17.41 33.25 38.00
C PHE A 21 17.34 31.86 38.62
N GLY A 22 16.19 31.55 39.22
CA GLY A 22 15.92 30.29 39.90
C GLY A 22 15.69 29.10 38.94
N PRO A 23 15.50 27.88 39.49
CA PRO A 23 15.73 26.58 38.86
C PRO A 23 14.84 26.23 37.65
N ARG A 24 13.86 27.07 37.32
CA ARG A 24 12.90 26.82 36.24
C ARG A 24 13.53 26.88 34.84
N HIS A 25 14.55 27.71 34.64
CA HIS A 25 15.23 27.80 33.35
C HIS A 25 16.11 26.57 33.06
N LEU A 26 16.84 26.08 34.07
CA LEU A 26 17.63 24.84 33.97
C LEU A 26 16.74 23.61 33.72
N GLN A 27 15.63 23.48 34.46
CA GLN A 27 14.66 22.38 34.24
C GLN A 27 13.95 22.42 32.87
N SER A 28 13.89 23.59 32.22
CA SER A 28 13.35 23.73 30.86
C SER A 28 14.36 23.34 29.80
N GLN A 29 15.64 23.68 30.01
CA GLN A 29 16.74 23.25 29.14
C GLN A 29 17.04 21.76 29.26
N GLU A 30 17.01 21.19 30.47
CA GLU A 30 17.16 19.75 30.69
C GLU A 30 16.04 18.94 30.03
N ARG A 31 14.79 19.44 30.07
CA ARG A 31 13.66 18.81 29.35
C ARG A 31 13.79 18.92 27.84
N GLN A 32 14.27 20.05 27.32
CA GLN A 32 14.54 20.20 25.88
C GLN A 32 15.72 19.32 25.43
N GLN A 33 16.77 19.21 26.24
CA GLN A 33 17.90 18.31 25.96
C GLN A 33 17.50 16.84 26.09
N GLN A 34 16.66 16.45 27.05
CA GLN A 34 16.12 15.10 27.14
C GLN A 34 15.18 14.78 25.98
N GLN A 35 14.37 15.74 25.51
CA GLN A 35 13.55 15.57 24.30
C GLN A 35 14.40 15.48 23.04
N GLN A 36 15.46 16.28 22.91
CA GLN A 36 16.41 16.19 21.80
C GLN A 36 17.23 14.89 21.84
N GLN A 37 17.64 14.43 23.02
CA GLN A 37 18.31 13.13 23.18
C GLN A 37 17.37 11.95 22.91
N GLN A 38 16.10 12.02 23.33
CA GLN A 38 15.09 11.00 22.96
C GLN A 38 14.80 11.02 21.45
N GLN A 39 14.74 12.20 20.82
CA GLN A 39 14.58 12.33 19.38
C GLN A 39 15.83 11.82 18.63
N GLN A 40 17.04 12.07 19.13
CA GLN A 40 18.29 11.54 18.55
C GLN A 40 18.44 10.03 18.76
N GLN A 41 18.03 9.47 19.91
CA GLN A 41 18.00 8.02 20.13
C GLN A 41 16.94 7.32 19.26
N GLN A 42 15.86 8.00 18.88
CA GLN A 42 14.89 7.50 17.91
C GLN A 42 15.41 7.53 16.45
N GLN A 43 16.50 8.25 16.17
CA GLN A 43 17.09 8.37 14.83
C GLN A 43 18.19 7.34 14.55
N GLN A 44 18.68 6.60 15.54
CA GLN A 44 19.57 5.47 15.27
C GLN A 44 18.76 4.28 14.71
N PRO A 45 19.22 3.63 13.62
CA PRO A 45 18.55 2.45 13.08
C PRO A 45 18.42 1.38 14.16
N TYR A 46 17.19 0.95 14.44
CA TYR A 46 16.96 -0.13 15.39
C TYR A 46 17.55 -1.44 14.84
N GLN A 47 18.50 -2.02 15.55
CA GLN A 47 19.08 -3.31 15.22
C GLN A 47 18.59 -4.36 16.23
N PRO A 48 17.78 -5.35 15.82
CA PRO A 48 17.34 -6.42 16.70
C PRO A 48 18.53 -7.32 17.05
N SER A 49 18.57 -7.78 18.30
CA SER A 49 19.45 -8.87 18.74
C SER A 49 19.10 -10.18 18.01
N PRO A 50 20.04 -11.14 17.93
CA PRO A 50 19.76 -12.44 17.30
C PRO A 50 18.54 -13.16 17.90
N GLN A 51 18.29 -13.00 19.19
CA GLN A 51 17.13 -13.57 19.88
C GLN A 51 15.82 -12.88 19.48
N GLU A 52 15.79 -11.55 19.41
CA GLU A 52 14.63 -10.79 18.91
C GLU A 52 14.34 -11.15 17.45
N LEU A 53 15.38 -11.30 16.63
CA LEU A 53 15.25 -11.67 15.23
C LEU A 53 14.71 -13.11 15.06
N ALA A 54 15.17 -14.06 15.87
CA ALA A 54 14.66 -15.43 15.86
C ALA A 54 13.16 -15.49 16.22
N VAL A 55 12.75 -14.73 17.24
CA VAL A 55 11.34 -14.60 17.64
C VAL A 55 10.49 -14.01 16.50
N LEU A 56 11.00 -12.96 15.83
CA LEU A 56 10.32 -12.38 14.67
C LEU A 56 10.23 -13.39 13.52
N ALA A 57 11.30 -14.13 13.24
CA ALA A 57 11.34 -15.15 12.19
C ALA A 57 10.28 -16.24 12.41
N GLU A 58 10.15 -16.73 13.64
CA GLU A 58 9.15 -17.75 13.98
C GLU A 58 7.71 -17.25 13.72
N VAL A 59 7.39 -16.02 14.17
CA VAL A 59 6.07 -15.41 13.90
C VAL A 59 5.86 -15.21 12.41
N VAL A 60 6.87 -14.76 11.68
CA VAL A 60 6.78 -14.55 10.22
C VAL A 60 6.46 -15.85 9.50
N ILE A 61 7.19 -16.93 9.80
CA ILE A 61 6.96 -18.25 9.20
C ILE A 61 5.54 -18.75 9.50
N GLU A 62 5.09 -18.66 10.76
CA GLU A 62 3.74 -19.08 11.16
C GLU A 62 2.67 -18.32 10.36
N GLN A 63 2.81 -17.00 10.23
CA GLN A 63 1.78 -16.18 9.58
C GLN A 63 1.79 -16.32 8.06
N ILE A 64 2.94 -16.60 7.43
CA ILE A 64 3.01 -16.96 6.01
C ILE A 64 2.31 -18.30 5.76
N ALA A 65 2.57 -19.31 6.60
CA ALA A 65 1.91 -20.61 6.49
C ALA A 65 0.38 -20.46 6.58
N LEU A 66 -0.12 -19.69 7.55
CA LEU A 66 -1.54 -19.39 7.70
C LEU A 66 -2.14 -18.54 6.57
N ALA A 67 -1.31 -17.80 5.84
CA ALA A 67 -1.73 -16.99 4.69
C ALA A 67 -1.69 -17.77 3.36
N THR A 68 -1.03 -18.93 3.31
CA THR A 68 -0.79 -19.68 2.06
C THR A 68 -2.02 -20.49 1.66
N PRO A 69 -2.58 -20.31 0.44
CA PRO A 69 -3.70 -21.12 -0.04
C PRO A 69 -3.37 -22.61 -0.04
N SER A 70 -4.34 -23.46 0.34
CA SER A 70 -4.17 -24.92 0.21
C SER A 70 -4.31 -25.36 -1.25
N ALA A 71 -3.72 -26.52 -1.59
CA ALA A 71 -3.89 -27.12 -2.92
C ALA A 71 -5.36 -27.37 -3.27
N GLU A 72 -6.15 -27.78 -2.28
CA GLU A 72 -7.60 -27.96 -2.42
C GLU A 72 -8.32 -26.64 -2.76
N GLU A 73 -7.99 -25.54 -2.09
CA GLU A 73 -8.58 -24.22 -2.40
C GLU A 73 -8.25 -23.78 -3.83
N LEU A 74 -7.01 -24.01 -4.27
CA LEU A 74 -6.59 -23.69 -5.64
C LEU A 74 -7.30 -24.56 -6.67
N GLU A 75 -7.40 -25.86 -6.44
CA GLU A 75 -8.11 -26.79 -7.33
C GLU A 75 -9.60 -26.42 -7.48
N ARG A 76 -10.25 -26.04 -6.39
CA ARG A 76 -11.64 -25.57 -6.43
C ARG A 76 -11.80 -24.31 -7.28
N LYS A 77 -10.86 -23.37 -7.20
CA LYS A 77 -10.86 -22.16 -8.05
C LYS A 77 -10.61 -22.50 -9.52
N THR A 78 -9.75 -23.48 -9.80
CA THR A 78 -9.56 -24.00 -11.17
C THR A 78 -10.86 -24.59 -11.72
N LYS A 79 -11.54 -25.44 -10.93
CA LYS A 79 -12.84 -26.01 -11.31
C LYS A 79 -13.91 -24.93 -11.54
N LEU A 80 -14.00 -23.92 -10.66
CA LEU A 80 -14.93 -22.80 -10.83
C LEU A 80 -14.59 -22.01 -12.11
N ARG A 81 -13.31 -21.70 -12.36
CA ARG A 81 -12.88 -21.03 -13.60
C ARG A 81 -13.35 -21.77 -14.84
N GLU A 82 -13.13 -23.09 -14.89
CA GLU A 82 -13.55 -23.91 -16.04
C GLU A 82 -15.07 -23.94 -16.22
N ARG A 83 -15.83 -23.96 -15.13
CA ARG A 83 -17.29 -23.83 -15.17
C ARG A 83 -17.72 -22.46 -15.70
N LEU A 84 -17.15 -21.37 -15.17
CA LEU A 84 -17.45 -20.01 -15.61
C LEU A 84 -17.09 -19.79 -17.07
N ARG A 85 -15.98 -20.35 -17.54
CA ARG A 85 -15.55 -20.29 -18.94
C ARG A 85 -16.62 -20.87 -19.86
N LYS A 86 -17.17 -22.04 -19.54
CA LYS A 86 -18.26 -22.67 -20.33
C LYS A 86 -19.51 -21.80 -20.38
N LEU A 87 -19.92 -21.25 -19.23
CA LEU A 87 -21.11 -20.38 -19.15
C LEU A 87 -20.90 -19.06 -19.92
N CYS A 88 -19.70 -18.49 -19.89
CA CYS A 88 -19.37 -17.30 -20.68
C CYS A 88 -19.44 -17.59 -22.19
N THR A 89 -18.99 -18.76 -22.64
CA THR A 89 -19.07 -19.17 -24.05
C THR A 89 -20.52 -19.28 -24.54
N ASN A 90 -21.48 -19.68 -23.69
CA ASN A 90 -22.90 -19.72 -24.06
C ASN A 90 -23.46 -18.34 -24.40
N VAL A 91 -23.01 -17.30 -23.68
CA VAL A 91 -23.48 -15.91 -23.85
C VAL A 91 -22.69 -15.18 -24.95
N SER A 92 -21.38 -15.36 -24.98
CA SER A 92 -20.46 -14.69 -25.89
C SER A 92 -19.41 -15.66 -26.44
N PRO A 93 -19.73 -16.39 -27.53
CA PRO A 93 -18.85 -17.43 -28.09
C PRO A 93 -17.48 -16.94 -28.58
N THR A 94 -17.33 -15.65 -28.92
CA THR A 94 -16.08 -15.04 -29.38
C THR A 94 -15.22 -14.49 -28.25
N ALA A 95 -15.75 -14.47 -27.02
CA ALA A 95 -15.05 -13.93 -25.88
C ALA A 95 -14.25 -15.00 -25.14
N GLU A 96 -13.08 -14.61 -24.66
CA GLU A 96 -12.23 -15.44 -23.83
C GLU A 96 -12.26 -14.97 -22.38
N LEU A 97 -12.31 -15.94 -21.47
CA LEU A 97 -12.28 -15.71 -20.02
C LEU A 97 -10.86 -15.92 -19.49
N GLU A 98 -10.15 -14.83 -19.27
CA GLU A 98 -8.77 -14.84 -18.79
C GLU A 98 -8.73 -14.59 -17.29
N ALA A 99 -7.82 -15.28 -16.58
CA ALA A 99 -7.59 -15.03 -15.16
C ALA A 99 -6.55 -13.93 -14.99
N PHE A 100 -6.73 -13.08 -13.99
CA PHE A 100 -5.75 -12.08 -13.61
C PHE A 100 -5.65 -11.98 -12.08
N GLY A 101 -4.98 -10.95 -11.56
CA GLY A 101 -4.97 -10.64 -10.13
C GLY A 101 -4.12 -11.59 -9.30
N SER A 102 -4.56 -11.84 -8.07
CA SER A 102 -3.66 -12.41 -7.04
C SER A 102 -3.26 -13.86 -7.30
N LEU A 103 -4.13 -14.67 -7.92
CA LEU A 103 -3.81 -16.07 -8.26
C LEU A 103 -2.72 -16.15 -9.34
N VAL A 104 -2.84 -15.35 -10.39
CA VAL A 104 -1.93 -15.38 -11.55
C VAL A 104 -0.60 -14.70 -11.24
N SER A 105 -0.62 -13.61 -10.46
CA SER A 105 0.60 -12.93 -10.01
C SER A 105 1.42 -13.69 -8.96
N GLY A 106 0.93 -14.82 -8.44
CA GLY A 106 1.59 -15.57 -7.36
C GLY A 106 1.38 -15.00 -5.95
N PHE A 107 0.65 -13.90 -5.82
CA PHE A 107 0.41 -13.17 -4.56
C PHE A 107 -0.91 -13.54 -3.87
N ALA A 108 -1.52 -14.67 -4.22
CA ALA A 108 -2.72 -15.16 -3.58
C ALA A 108 -2.45 -15.55 -2.13
N THR A 109 -3.40 -15.17 -1.26
CA THR A 109 -3.52 -15.64 0.12
C THR A 109 -4.78 -16.49 0.28
N VAL A 110 -4.89 -17.28 1.34
CA VAL A 110 -6.13 -17.99 1.72
C VAL A 110 -7.34 -17.06 1.59
N GLY A 111 -8.39 -17.56 0.93
CA GLY A 111 -9.63 -16.83 0.68
C GLY A 111 -9.46 -15.60 -0.22
N SER A 112 -8.47 -15.57 -1.11
CA SER A 112 -8.43 -14.55 -2.18
C SER A 112 -9.48 -14.88 -3.25
N ASP A 113 -10.14 -13.87 -3.77
CA ASP A 113 -11.13 -14.05 -4.83
C ASP A 113 -10.46 -14.49 -6.14
N LEU A 114 -11.24 -15.16 -7.00
CA LEU A 114 -10.83 -15.49 -8.36
C LEU A 114 -11.15 -14.31 -9.29
N ASP A 115 -10.13 -13.52 -9.65
CA ASP A 115 -10.27 -12.38 -10.56
C ASP A 115 -10.20 -12.85 -12.03
N LEU A 116 -11.25 -12.53 -12.80
CA LEU A 116 -11.41 -12.94 -14.20
C LEU A 116 -11.80 -11.77 -15.08
N VAL A 117 -11.38 -11.76 -16.33
CA VAL A 117 -11.75 -10.74 -17.31
C VAL A 117 -12.27 -11.39 -18.56
N LEU A 118 -13.40 -10.89 -19.05
CA LEU A 118 -13.96 -11.31 -20.33
C LEU A 118 -13.42 -10.39 -21.42
N VAL A 119 -12.67 -10.96 -22.38
CA VAL A 119 -12.01 -10.26 -23.49
C VAL A 119 -12.64 -10.72 -24.80
N ASP A 120 -13.27 -9.81 -25.55
CA ASP A 120 -13.76 -10.12 -26.90
C ASP A 120 -12.60 -10.01 -27.90
N LYS A 121 -12.04 -11.15 -28.31
CA LYS A 121 -10.95 -11.21 -29.31
C LYS A 121 -11.46 -11.15 -30.75
N GLY A 122 -12.79 -11.22 -30.95
CA GLY A 122 -13.41 -11.31 -32.26
C GLY A 122 -13.86 -9.98 -32.87
N GLY A 123 -13.70 -8.84 -32.17
CA GLY A 123 -13.98 -7.48 -32.67
C GLY A 123 -15.40 -7.24 -33.23
N SER A 124 -16.33 -8.18 -33.02
CA SER A 124 -17.57 -8.27 -33.80
C SER A 124 -18.77 -8.74 -32.98
N THR A 125 -18.80 -8.46 -31.68
CA THR A 125 -20.10 -8.42 -31.02
C THR A 125 -20.79 -7.11 -31.42
N ASN A 126 -21.74 -7.21 -32.36
CA ASN A 126 -22.65 -6.13 -32.73
C ASN A 126 -23.63 -5.76 -31.57
N ARG A 127 -23.29 -6.18 -30.34
CA ARG A 127 -24.08 -5.98 -29.13
C ARG A 127 -23.50 -4.84 -28.31
N PRO A 128 -24.33 -3.96 -27.74
CA PRO A 128 -23.90 -2.95 -26.78
C PRO A 128 -23.08 -3.58 -25.64
N PHE A 129 -22.01 -2.90 -25.22
CA PHE A 129 -21.12 -3.31 -24.12
C PHE A 129 -21.86 -3.68 -22.83
N PHE A 130 -23.05 -3.13 -22.61
CA PHE A 130 -23.87 -3.33 -21.42
C PHE A 130 -24.77 -4.58 -21.45
N GLU A 131 -25.01 -5.19 -22.62
CA GLU A 131 -25.90 -6.37 -22.72
C GLU A 131 -25.23 -7.65 -22.22
N VAL A 132 -23.95 -7.85 -22.57
CA VAL A 132 -23.22 -9.07 -22.20
C VAL A 132 -23.15 -9.26 -20.67
N PRO A 133 -22.83 -8.24 -19.85
CA PRO A 133 -22.85 -8.37 -18.40
C PRO A 133 -24.20 -8.79 -17.82
N LEU A 134 -25.31 -8.27 -18.35
CA LEU A 134 -26.67 -8.58 -17.89
C LEU A 134 -27.09 -10.01 -18.26
N LEU A 135 -26.83 -10.42 -19.51
CA LEU A 135 -27.10 -11.78 -19.97
C LEU A 135 -26.26 -12.80 -19.19
N LEU A 136 -25.00 -12.48 -18.92
CA LEU A 136 -24.13 -13.34 -18.14
C LEU A 136 -24.59 -13.44 -16.68
N GLU A 137 -25.04 -12.35 -16.05
CA GLU A 137 -25.62 -12.41 -14.71
C GLU A 137 -26.79 -13.40 -14.65
N GLN A 138 -27.68 -13.39 -15.65
CA GLN A 138 -28.82 -14.30 -15.72
C GLN A 138 -28.38 -15.76 -15.96
N GLU A 139 -27.50 -16.00 -16.94
CA GLU A 139 -26.97 -17.34 -17.24
C GLU A 139 -26.30 -17.98 -16.01
N LEU A 140 -25.55 -17.21 -15.23
CA LEU A 140 -24.92 -17.71 -14.01
C LEU A 140 -25.95 -18.09 -12.94
N LYS A 141 -26.99 -17.26 -12.75
CA LYS A 141 -28.09 -17.54 -11.80
C LYS A 141 -28.88 -18.78 -12.18
N ASP A 142 -29.22 -18.92 -13.47
CA ASP A 142 -29.96 -20.09 -13.98
C ASP A 142 -29.16 -21.39 -13.83
N ASN A 143 -27.83 -21.28 -13.76
CA ASN A 143 -26.93 -22.40 -13.49
C ASN A 143 -26.54 -22.55 -12.02
N GLY A 144 -27.27 -21.93 -11.08
CA GLY A 144 -27.11 -22.15 -9.64
C GLY A 144 -25.89 -21.48 -8.99
N LEU A 145 -25.40 -20.38 -9.60
CA LEU A 145 -24.42 -19.49 -8.97
C LEU A 145 -25.13 -18.23 -8.46
N GLU A 146 -24.66 -17.67 -7.35
CA GLU A 146 -25.08 -16.33 -6.95
C GLU A 146 -24.28 -15.32 -7.79
N ALA A 147 -24.96 -14.45 -8.52
CA ALA A 147 -24.32 -13.42 -9.33
C ALA A 147 -24.95 -12.04 -9.09
N GLN A 148 -24.13 -11.00 -9.06
CA GLN A 148 -24.57 -9.62 -8.90
C GLN A 148 -23.75 -8.68 -9.79
N LEU A 149 -24.39 -8.02 -10.75
CA LEU A 149 -23.75 -7.03 -11.59
C LEU A 149 -23.61 -5.68 -10.86
N LEU A 150 -22.38 -5.19 -10.75
CA LEU A 150 -22.06 -3.85 -10.29
C LEU A 150 -21.72 -2.96 -11.50
N ALA A 151 -22.74 -2.30 -12.06
CA ALA A 151 -22.59 -1.48 -13.27
C ALA A 151 -22.17 -0.02 -12.98
N LYS A 152 -22.44 0.50 -11.77
CA LYS A 152 -22.15 1.90 -11.37
C LYS A 152 -20.74 2.07 -10.80
N THR A 153 -19.76 1.55 -11.52
CA THR A 153 -18.34 1.59 -11.15
C THR A 153 -17.49 2.04 -12.35
N ARG A 154 -16.21 2.34 -12.12
CA ARG A 154 -15.28 2.76 -13.19
C ARG A 154 -15.22 1.74 -14.34
N VAL A 155 -15.29 0.46 -13.99
CA VAL A 155 -15.39 -0.70 -14.89
C VAL A 155 -16.48 -1.62 -14.31
N PRO A 156 -17.43 -2.14 -15.10
CA PRO A 156 -18.44 -3.08 -14.61
C PRO A 156 -17.77 -4.35 -14.08
N ILE A 157 -18.28 -4.84 -12.97
CA ILE A 157 -17.81 -6.09 -12.35
C ILE A 157 -19.02 -6.94 -12.02
N LEU A 158 -19.00 -8.20 -12.45
CA LEU A 158 -19.96 -9.21 -12.07
C LEU A 158 -19.39 -10.01 -10.90
N LYS A 159 -19.96 -9.81 -9.71
CA LYS A 159 -19.58 -10.56 -8.51
C LYS A 159 -20.28 -11.89 -8.49
N ILE A 160 -19.53 -12.94 -8.21
CA ILE A 160 -20.00 -14.33 -8.28
C ILE A 160 -19.64 -15.04 -6.99
N LYS A 161 -20.58 -15.83 -6.48
CA LYS A 161 -20.32 -16.80 -5.43
C LYS A 161 -20.82 -18.17 -5.84
N GLN A 162 -19.95 -19.15 -5.68
CA GLN A 162 -20.34 -20.55 -5.63
C GLN A 162 -20.64 -20.91 -4.17
N PRO A 163 -21.89 -21.23 -3.83
CA PRO A 163 -22.27 -21.61 -2.47
C PRO A 163 -21.48 -22.83 -1.96
N ALA A 164 -21.38 -22.94 -0.64
CA ALA A 164 -20.88 -24.15 0.00
C ALA A 164 -21.78 -25.35 -0.33
N THR A 165 -21.17 -26.50 -0.52
CA THR A 165 -21.86 -27.79 -0.72
C THR A 165 -21.48 -28.76 0.40
N GLU A 166 -22.15 -29.92 0.49
CA GLU A 166 -21.76 -30.97 1.43
C GLU A 166 -20.33 -31.48 1.18
N GLU A 167 -19.94 -31.63 -0.09
CA GLU A 167 -18.58 -31.98 -0.49
C GLU A 167 -17.58 -30.86 -0.17
N TYR A 168 -18.03 -29.60 -0.23
CA TYR A 168 -17.17 -28.44 -0.06
C TYR A 168 -17.78 -27.34 0.83
N PRO A 169 -17.48 -27.35 2.14
CA PRO A 169 -18.19 -26.54 3.14
C PRO A 169 -17.84 -25.04 3.15
N LYS A 170 -17.08 -24.55 2.17
CA LYS A 170 -16.69 -23.13 2.04
C LYS A 170 -17.16 -22.58 0.71
N GLU A 171 -17.72 -21.38 0.69
CA GLU A 171 -18.02 -20.66 -0.54
C GLU A 171 -16.72 -20.31 -1.32
N VAL A 172 -16.84 -20.17 -2.64
CA VAL A 172 -15.75 -19.66 -3.51
C VAL A 172 -16.27 -18.42 -4.22
N ALA A 173 -15.57 -17.30 -4.08
CA ALA A 173 -15.90 -16.04 -4.73
C ALA A 173 -15.06 -15.82 -5.99
N ALA A 174 -15.68 -15.21 -7.00
CA ALA A 174 -15.03 -14.78 -8.23
C ALA A 174 -15.61 -13.44 -8.69
N ASP A 175 -14.79 -12.61 -9.33
CA ASP A 175 -15.20 -11.34 -9.93
C ASP A 175 -14.88 -11.38 -11.42
N ILE A 176 -15.87 -11.15 -12.30
CA ILE A 176 -15.66 -11.01 -13.74
C ILE A 176 -15.71 -9.52 -14.12
N GLY A 177 -14.59 -8.96 -14.54
CA GLY A 177 -14.50 -7.64 -15.14
C GLY A 177 -14.68 -7.67 -16.66
N PHE A 178 -15.04 -6.53 -17.24
CA PHE A 178 -15.22 -6.35 -18.68
C PHE A 178 -14.28 -5.26 -19.20
N ALA A 179 -13.57 -5.51 -20.31
CA ALA A 179 -12.70 -4.53 -20.98
C ALA A 179 -11.60 -3.88 -20.09
N ASN A 180 -10.81 -4.72 -19.41
CA ASN A 180 -9.69 -4.29 -18.56
C ASN A 180 -8.34 -4.90 -18.97
N PRO A 181 -7.80 -4.57 -20.16
CA PRO A 181 -6.53 -5.13 -20.63
C PRO A 181 -5.33 -4.71 -19.76
N LEU A 182 -5.37 -3.53 -19.14
CA LEU A 182 -4.30 -3.07 -18.25
C LEU A 182 -4.18 -3.92 -16.98
N ALA A 183 -5.28 -4.46 -16.46
CA ALA A 183 -5.21 -5.36 -15.30
C ALA A 183 -4.48 -6.68 -15.62
N ILE A 184 -4.59 -7.18 -16.84
CA ILE A 184 -3.82 -8.34 -17.31
C ILE A 184 -2.33 -7.98 -17.32
N ARG A 185 -1.96 -6.87 -17.99
CA ARG A 185 -0.56 -6.41 -18.05
C ARG A 185 0.03 -6.17 -16.65
N ASN A 186 -0.72 -5.53 -15.76
CA ASN A 186 -0.32 -5.32 -14.36
C ASN A 186 -0.06 -6.67 -13.67
N THR A 187 -0.95 -7.63 -13.86
CA THR A 187 -0.82 -8.97 -13.27
C THR A 187 0.41 -9.70 -13.78
N ASP A 188 0.69 -9.62 -15.08
CA ASP A 188 1.86 -10.25 -15.69
C ASP A 188 3.17 -9.64 -15.17
N MET A 189 3.22 -8.32 -15.04
CA MET A 189 4.37 -7.63 -14.43
C MET A 189 4.56 -8.04 -12.97
N LEU A 190 3.47 -8.11 -12.19
CA LEU A 190 3.52 -8.60 -10.81
C LEU A 190 4.02 -10.06 -10.74
N SER A 191 3.63 -10.91 -11.70
CA SER A 191 4.12 -12.29 -11.83
C SER A 191 5.63 -12.36 -12.14
N MET A 192 6.18 -11.37 -12.87
CA MET A 192 7.63 -11.30 -13.06
C MET A 192 8.33 -10.97 -11.74
N TYR A 193 7.81 -10.01 -10.97
CA TYR A 193 8.36 -9.68 -9.66
C TYR A 193 8.33 -10.86 -8.68
N SER A 194 7.27 -11.68 -8.70
CA SER A 194 7.20 -12.87 -7.85
C SER A 194 8.26 -13.92 -8.19
N LYS A 195 8.82 -13.89 -9.40
CA LYS A 195 9.88 -14.80 -9.88
C LYS A 195 11.29 -14.25 -9.65
N CYS A 196 11.42 -12.97 -9.32
CA CYS A 196 12.72 -12.31 -9.11
C CYS A 196 13.35 -12.64 -7.76
N ASP A 197 12.56 -12.84 -6.70
CA ASP A 197 13.06 -13.21 -5.38
C ASP A 197 11.95 -13.88 -4.54
N PRO A 198 12.21 -15.04 -3.91
CA PRO A 198 11.19 -15.77 -3.15
C PRO A 198 10.64 -14.98 -1.95
N ARG A 199 11.45 -14.10 -1.33
CA ARG A 199 11.05 -13.29 -0.16
C ARG A 199 9.90 -12.35 -0.47
N VAL A 200 9.70 -11.98 -1.75
CA VAL A 200 8.65 -11.06 -2.18
C VAL A 200 7.26 -11.67 -1.96
N ILE A 201 7.09 -12.94 -2.33
CA ILE A 201 5.80 -13.64 -2.16
C ILE A 201 5.46 -13.71 -0.67
N ASP A 202 6.44 -14.08 0.16
CA ASP A 202 6.28 -14.23 1.59
C ASP A 202 5.98 -12.90 2.29
N MET A 203 6.69 -11.83 1.91
CA MET A 203 6.43 -10.49 2.39
C MET A 203 5.01 -10.02 2.03
N VAL A 204 4.59 -10.23 0.78
CA VAL A 204 3.23 -9.86 0.33
C VAL A 204 2.17 -10.65 1.08
N ARG A 205 2.36 -11.95 1.30
CA ARG A 205 1.42 -12.79 2.07
C ARG A 205 1.30 -12.31 3.52
N PHE A 206 2.42 -12.03 4.17
CA PHE A 206 2.46 -11.49 5.53
C PHE A 206 1.70 -10.16 5.62
N ILE A 207 2.01 -9.20 4.73
CA ILE A 207 1.38 -7.88 4.72
C ILE A 207 -0.11 -7.96 4.39
N LYS A 208 -0.53 -8.76 3.41
CA LYS A 208 -1.96 -8.96 3.08
C LYS A 208 -2.71 -9.53 4.28
N ARG A 209 -2.16 -10.55 4.95
CA ARG A 209 -2.78 -11.15 6.12
C ARG A 209 -2.89 -10.14 7.27
N TRP A 210 -1.82 -9.40 7.55
CA TRP A 210 -1.80 -8.33 8.55
C TRP A 210 -2.88 -7.29 8.24
N ALA A 211 -2.89 -6.74 7.03
CA ALA A 211 -3.82 -5.69 6.63
C ALA A 211 -5.29 -6.13 6.70
N LYS A 212 -5.59 -7.39 6.36
CA LYS A 212 -6.93 -7.99 6.52
C LYS A 212 -7.34 -8.08 7.99
N ARG A 213 -6.48 -8.63 8.86
CA ARG A 213 -6.75 -8.75 10.31
C ARG A 213 -6.93 -7.39 10.98
N ARG A 214 -6.19 -6.38 10.53
CA ARG A 214 -6.29 -5.00 11.01
C ARG A 214 -7.41 -4.17 10.36
N LYS A 215 -8.22 -4.78 9.48
CA LYS A 215 -9.38 -4.16 8.81
C LYS A 215 -9.00 -2.88 8.04
N ILE A 216 -7.81 -2.87 7.43
CA ILE A 216 -7.29 -1.79 6.58
C ILE A 216 -7.12 -2.20 5.11
N ASN A 217 -7.72 -3.34 4.74
CA ASN A 217 -7.71 -3.90 3.39
C ASN A 217 -9.13 -4.03 2.79
N ASN A 218 -9.87 -2.93 2.74
CA ASN A 218 -11.22 -2.88 2.19
C ASN A 218 -11.53 -1.49 1.57
N PRO A 219 -11.42 -1.36 0.23
CA PRO A 219 -11.76 -0.15 -0.51
C PRO A 219 -13.16 0.39 -0.25
N TYR A 220 -14.16 -0.49 -0.07
CA TYR A 220 -15.55 -0.10 0.18
C TYR A 220 -15.74 0.53 1.57
N LYS A 221 -14.85 0.24 2.52
CA LYS A 221 -14.80 0.88 3.84
C LYS A 221 -13.81 2.07 3.87
N GLY A 222 -13.36 2.54 2.72
CA GLY A 222 -12.48 3.71 2.63
C GLY A 222 -11.02 3.43 2.95
N THR A 223 -10.56 2.18 2.83
CA THR A 223 -9.15 1.79 3.05
C THR A 223 -8.53 1.24 1.76
N LEU A 224 -7.33 0.65 1.83
CA LEU A 224 -6.53 0.31 0.66
C LEU A 224 -6.90 -1.07 0.08
N SER A 225 -6.81 -1.22 -1.25
CA SER A 225 -6.96 -2.50 -1.93
C SER A 225 -5.74 -3.41 -1.71
N SER A 226 -5.90 -4.71 -1.98
CA SER A 226 -4.76 -5.65 -1.94
C SER A 226 -3.68 -5.26 -2.94
N TYR A 227 -4.07 -4.80 -4.13
CA TYR A 227 -3.15 -4.30 -5.15
C TYR A 227 -2.34 -3.10 -4.64
N GLY A 228 -2.96 -2.17 -3.92
CA GLY A 228 -2.25 -1.05 -3.29
C GLY A 228 -1.17 -1.50 -2.31
N TYR A 229 -1.46 -2.48 -1.43
CA TYR A 229 -0.43 -3.02 -0.53
C TYR A 229 0.70 -3.75 -1.27
N VAL A 230 0.39 -4.47 -2.35
CA VAL A 230 1.42 -5.10 -3.20
C VAL A 230 2.34 -4.03 -3.78
N LEU A 231 1.79 -2.93 -4.33
CA LEU A 231 2.60 -1.83 -4.85
C LEU A 231 3.45 -1.16 -3.76
N MET A 232 2.94 -1.03 -2.53
CA MET A 232 3.74 -0.53 -1.39
C MET A 232 4.92 -1.45 -1.07
N VAL A 233 4.71 -2.77 -1.08
CA VAL A 233 5.79 -3.76 -0.85
C VAL A 233 6.82 -3.70 -1.97
N LEU A 234 6.38 -3.72 -3.24
CA LEU A 234 7.28 -3.62 -4.38
C LEU A 234 8.07 -2.30 -4.36
N HIS A 235 7.41 -1.18 -4.08
CA HIS A 235 8.08 0.11 -3.92
C HIS A 235 9.22 0.04 -2.90
N TYR A 236 8.96 -0.53 -1.73
CA TYR A 236 9.96 -0.67 -0.69
C TYR A 236 11.13 -1.55 -1.13
N LEU A 237 10.85 -2.71 -1.73
CA LEU A 237 11.86 -3.68 -2.16
C LEU A 237 12.69 -3.24 -3.38
N ILE A 238 12.12 -2.38 -4.24
CA ILE A 238 12.78 -1.85 -5.45
C ILE A 238 13.58 -0.59 -5.13
N ASN A 239 13.05 0.32 -4.29
CA ASN A 239 13.55 1.69 -4.23
C ASN A 239 14.02 2.16 -2.84
N ILE A 240 13.67 1.45 -1.75
CA ILE A 240 13.88 1.96 -0.39
C ILE A 240 14.90 1.13 0.39
N VAL A 241 14.80 -0.20 0.32
CA VAL A 241 15.80 -1.08 0.93
C VAL A 241 17.09 -1.03 0.13
N GLU A 242 18.23 -0.96 0.83
CA GLU A 242 19.54 -0.95 0.21
C GLU A 242 20.44 -2.07 0.79
N PRO A 243 21.02 -2.95 -0.05
CA PRO A 243 20.84 -3.06 -1.51
C PRO A 243 19.39 -3.37 -1.90
N PRO A 244 18.90 -3.05 -3.12
CA PRO A 244 17.53 -3.35 -3.52
C PRO A 244 17.31 -4.86 -3.62
N VAL A 245 16.20 -5.36 -3.10
CA VAL A 245 15.81 -6.78 -3.19
C VAL A 245 15.28 -7.12 -4.58
N LEU A 246 14.64 -6.14 -5.24
CA LEU A 246 14.06 -6.30 -6.56
C LEU A 246 14.63 -5.25 -7.53
N PRO A 247 14.86 -5.59 -8.81
CA PRO A 247 15.20 -4.58 -9.79
C PRO A 247 13.96 -3.79 -10.22
N ASN A 248 14.15 -2.66 -10.90
CA ASN A 248 13.04 -1.97 -11.54
C ASN A 248 12.86 -2.47 -12.99
N LEU A 249 11.92 -3.39 -13.22
CA LEU A 249 11.70 -4.02 -14.53
C LEU A 249 11.27 -3.02 -15.62
N GLN A 250 10.67 -1.88 -15.26
CA GLN A 250 10.23 -0.84 -16.21
C GLN A 250 11.36 0.11 -16.64
N LEU A 251 12.52 0.07 -15.97
CA LEU A 251 13.70 0.86 -16.33
C LEU A 251 14.72 0.11 -17.20
N TYR A 252 14.45 -1.15 -17.55
CA TYR A 252 15.30 -1.88 -18.47
C TYR A 252 15.18 -1.31 -19.89
N PRO A 253 16.28 -1.28 -20.67
CA PRO A 253 16.24 -0.88 -22.07
C PRO A 253 15.25 -1.72 -22.87
N ILE A 254 14.53 -1.07 -23.79
CA ILE A 254 13.64 -1.73 -24.74
C ILE A 254 14.52 -2.30 -25.87
N PRO A 255 14.53 -3.62 -26.12
CA PRO A 255 15.17 -4.20 -27.30
C PRO A 255 14.60 -3.63 -28.60
N ALA A 256 15.46 -3.48 -29.62
CA ALA A 256 15.06 -2.85 -30.90
C ALA A 256 13.91 -3.58 -31.60
N GLU A 257 13.82 -4.90 -31.45
CA GLU A 257 12.83 -5.76 -32.10
C GLU A 257 11.57 -6.00 -31.24
N THR A 258 11.38 -5.25 -30.16
CA THR A 258 10.19 -5.43 -29.31
C THR A 258 8.91 -4.98 -30.04
N PRO A 259 7.87 -5.83 -30.09
CA PRO A 259 6.59 -5.46 -30.69
C PRO A 259 5.96 -4.20 -30.06
N LYS A 260 5.30 -3.38 -30.87
CA LYS A 260 4.75 -2.09 -30.40
C LYS A 260 3.69 -2.26 -29.32
N ASP A 261 2.84 -3.28 -29.42
CA ASP A 261 1.79 -3.63 -28.47
C ASP A 261 2.33 -4.17 -27.13
N GLU A 262 3.62 -4.52 -27.09
CA GLU A 262 4.35 -4.84 -25.87
C GLU A 262 4.92 -3.61 -25.14
N ILE A 263 5.00 -2.47 -25.84
CA ILE A 263 5.56 -1.21 -25.34
C ILE A 263 4.43 -0.23 -25.02
N THR A 264 3.42 -0.11 -25.87
CA THR A 264 2.36 0.88 -25.74
C THR A 264 1.02 0.31 -26.16
N THR A 265 -0.03 0.61 -25.39
CA THR A 265 -1.41 0.23 -25.75
C THR A 265 -2.00 1.16 -26.81
N GLU A 266 -3.12 0.78 -27.41
CA GLU A 266 -3.88 1.65 -28.32
C GLU A 266 -4.34 2.96 -27.64
N GLU A 267 -4.65 2.90 -26.35
CA GLU A 267 -5.02 4.05 -25.50
C GLU A 267 -3.80 4.93 -25.13
N GLY A 268 -2.59 4.58 -25.59
CA GLY A 268 -1.37 5.37 -25.37
C GLY A 268 -0.65 5.13 -24.03
N HIS A 269 -1.03 4.08 -23.29
CA HIS A 269 -0.34 3.73 -22.05
C HIS A 269 0.97 3.01 -22.34
N ASN A 270 2.08 3.49 -21.77
CA ASN A 270 3.34 2.75 -21.78
C ASN A 270 3.21 1.53 -20.85
N VAL A 271 3.30 0.33 -21.43
CA VAL A 271 3.17 -0.97 -20.76
C VAL A 271 4.44 -1.81 -20.83
N TRP A 272 5.58 -1.17 -21.15
CA TRP A 272 6.87 -1.83 -21.19
C TRP A 272 7.34 -2.23 -19.78
N TYR A 273 7.88 -3.45 -19.70
CA TYR A 273 8.71 -3.96 -18.62
C TYR A 273 9.54 -5.13 -19.15
N TYR A 274 10.64 -5.46 -18.46
CA TYR A 274 11.46 -6.61 -18.80
C TYR A 274 10.75 -7.94 -18.50
N LYS A 275 10.60 -8.79 -19.53
CA LYS A 275 9.74 -9.98 -19.53
C LYS A 275 10.46 -11.31 -19.71
N ASP A 276 11.79 -11.32 -19.85
CA ASP A 276 12.53 -12.56 -20.12
C ASP A 276 12.58 -13.45 -18.86
N VAL A 277 11.63 -14.38 -18.80
CA VAL A 277 11.47 -15.30 -17.65
C VAL A 277 12.70 -16.19 -17.50
N ALA A 278 13.27 -16.68 -18.60
CA ALA A 278 14.40 -17.61 -18.55
C ALA A 278 15.65 -16.90 -18.02
N GLU A 279 15.90 -15.68 -18.48
CA GLU A 279 17.02 -14.87 -17.99
C GLU A 279 16.82 -14.43 -16.54
N ILE A 280 15.60 -14.05 -16.14
CA ILE A 280 15.28 -13.77 -14.72
C ILE A 280 15.61 -14.99 -13.87
N GLN A 281 15.12 -16.17 -14.24
CA GLN A 281 15.35 -17.40 -13.48
C GLN A 281 16.83 -17.77 -13.43
N ARG A 282 17.56 -17.64 -14.53
CA ARG A 282 19.00 -17.88 -14.60
C ARG A 282 19.75 -16.95 -13.64
N ARG A 283 19.49 -15.64 -13.69
CA ARG A 283 20.11 -14.64 -12.81
C ARG A 283 19.78 -14.84 -11.33
N VAL A 284 18.55 -15.28 -11.04
CA VAL A 284 18.16 -15.63 -9.67
C VAL A 284 18.93 -16.85 -9.17
N ALA A 285 19.03 -17.91 -9.98
CA ALA A 285 19.78 -19.11 -9.62
C ALA A 285 21.28 -18.85 -9.43
N GLU A 286 21.85 -17.92 -10.20
CA GLU A 286 23.25 -17.48 -10.09
C GLU A 286 23.49 -16.47 -8.96
N GLY A 287 22.44 -15.97 -8.29
CA GLY A 287 22.56 -14.93 -7.27
C GLY A 287 23.01 -13.56 -7.83
N THR A 288 22.77 -13.31 -9.12
CA THR A 288 23.18 -12.09 -9.82
C THR A 288 22.04 -11.11 -10.08
N MET A 289 20.80 -11.51 -9.76
CA MET A 289 19.61 -10.65 -9.91
C MET A 289 19.57 -9.51 -8.88
N THR A 290 19.94 -9.81 -7.65
CA THR A 290 20.07 -8.86 -6.53
C THR A 290 21.25 -9.27 -5.66
N THR A 291 21.90 -8.30 -5.01
CA THR A 291 22.95 -8.53 -4.01
C THR A 291 22.44 -8.45 -2.56
N ASN A 292 21.14 -8.20 -2.36
CA ASN A 292 20.57 -8.07 -1.02
C ASN A 292 20.41 -9.45 -0.35
N THR A 293 21.01 -9.61 0.84
CA THR A 293 20.95 -10.84 1.64
C THR A 293 20.17 -10.68 2.95
N MET A 294 19.39 -9.60 3.12
CA MET A 294 18.64 -9.36 4.35
C MET A 294 17.54 -10.41 4.57
N ASP A 295 17.42 -10.91 5.79
CA ASP A 295 16.35 -11.82 6.16
C ASP A 295 14.98 -11.14 6.09
N LEU A 296 13.95 -11.91 5.75
CA LEU A 296 12.58 -11.41 5.63
C LEU A 296 12.08 -10.65 6.88
N PRO A 297 12.35 -11.08 8.13
CA PRO A 297 11.92 -10.31 9.30
C PRO A 297 12.55 -8.91 9.38
N LEU A 298 13.80 -8.74 8.94
CA LEU A 298 14.45 -7.44 8.86
C LEU A 298 13.83 -6.57 7.76
N LEU A 299 13.51 -7.17 6.61
CA LEU A 299 12.80 -6.48 5.52
C LEU A 299 11.42 -5.99 5.99
N LEU A 300 10.67 -6.82 6.71
CA LEU A 300 9.37 -6.44 7.29
C LEU A 300 9.50 -5.33 8.32
N LEU A 301 10.47 -5.42 9.22
CA LEU A 301 10.73 -4.38 10.22
C LEU A 301 11.00 -3.02 9.56
N GLY A 302 11.89 -3.00 8.56
CA GLY A 302 12.21 -1.79 7.81
C GLY A 302 11.04 -1.28 6.95
N PHE A 303 10.20 -2.16 6.41
CA PHE A 303 8.97 -1.78 5.70
C PHE A 303 7.99 -1.06 6.62
N PHE A 304 7.72 -1.61 7.81
CA PHE A 304 6.84 -0.96 8.77
C PHE A 304 7.42 0.35 9.28
N GLU A 305 8.73 0.41 9.52
CA GLU A 305 9.42 1.64 9.91
C GLU A 305 9.29 2.75 8.85
N PHE A 306 9.57 2.39 7.59
CA PHE A 306 9.54 3.34 6.49
C PHE A 306 8.16 3.99 6.34
N TYR A 307 7.09 3.20 6.27
CA TYR A 307 5.75 3.74 6.11
C TYR A 307 5.18 4.35 7.40
N ALA A 308 5.69 3.98 8.58
CA ALA A 308 5.29 4.60 9.84
C ALA A 308 5.85 6.02 10.03
N TYR A 309 7.11 6.24 9.62
CA TYR A 309 7.85 7.45 10.03
C TYR A 309 8.59 8.19 8.92
N ARG A 310 8.97 7.52 7.81
CA ARG A 310 9.82 8.12 6.77
C ARG A 310 9.06 8.55 5.53
N PHE A 311 8.04 7.79 5.11
CA PHE A 311 7.23 8.12 3.94
C PHE A 311 6.43 9.41 4.15
N GLY A 312 6.56 10.38 3.24
CA GLY A 312 5.85 11.64 3.31
C GLY A 312 4.42 11.53 2.77
N TRP A 313 3.50 10.97 3.56
CA TRP A 313 2.09 10.75 3.19
C TRP A 313 1.38 11.95 2.53
N VAL A 314 1.71 13.18 2.95
CA VAL A 314 1.11 14.42 2.42
C VAL A 314 1.73 14.84 1.09
N LYS A 315 3.04 14.68 0.94
CA LYS A 315 3.84 15.29 -0.13
C LYS A 315 4.23 14.32 -1.25
N ASP A 316 4.35 13.04 -0.93
CA ASP A 316 4.94 12.04 -1.81
C ASP A 316 3.87 11.13 -2.42
N ILE A 317 4.16 10.63 -3.61
CA ILE A 317 3.43 9.61 -4.35
C ILE A 317 4.33 8.40 -4.50
N ILE A 318 3.81 7.21 -4.18
CA ILE A 318 4.50 5.95 -4.46
C ILE A 318 4.43 5.67 -5.96
N SER A 319 5.58 5.47 -6.62
CA SER A 319 5.65 5.13 -8.03
C SER A 319 6.76 4.11 -8.31
N ILE A 320 6.39 2.84 -8.48
CA ILE A 320 7.37 1.76 -8.70
C ILE A 320 8.10 1.87 -10.04
N ARG A 321 7.56 2.61 -11.02
CA ARG A 321 8.14 2.76 -12.37
C ARG A 321 9.25 3.80 -12.45
N THR A 322 9.40 4.65 -11.44
CA THR A 322 10.37 5.76 -11.44
C THR A 322 11.62 5.40 -10.66
N LYS A 323 12.75 6.00 -11.03
CA LYS A 323 14.00 5.87 -10.26
C LYS A 323 13.81 6.54 -8.90
N GLY A 324 14.08 5.81 -7.82
CA GLY A 324 13.94 6.30 -6.45
C GLY A 324 12.52 6.17 -5.87
N GLY A 325 11.54 5.76 -6.68
CA GLY A 325 10.23 5.31 -6.20
C GLY A 325 9.25 6.37 -5.72
N LEU A 326 9.67 7.64 -5.63
CA LEU A 326 8.88 8.73 -5.06
C LEU A 326 8.75 9.90 -6.04
N ILE A 327 7.52 10.39 -6.20
CA ILE A 327 7.20 11.59 -6.98
C ILE A 327 6.52 12.60 -6.06
N SER A 328 6.86 13.89 -6.16
CA SER A 328 6.15 14.96 -5.47
C SER A 328 4.71 15.10 -6.00
N LYS A 329 3.73 15.23 -5.09
CA LYS A 329 2.34 15.54 -5.45
C LYS A 329 2.21 16.86 -6.17
N VAL A 330 3.03 17.85 -5.82
CA VAL A 330 3.05 19.16 -6.50
C VAL A 330 3.50 18.98 -7.94
N ASP A 331 4.61 18.27 -8.16
CA ASP A 331 5.18 18.06 -9.51
C ASP A 331 4.25 17.23 -10.40
N LYS A 332 3.52 16.28 -9.81
CA LYS A 332 2.53 15.45 -10.52
C LYS A 332 1.18 16.15 -10.70
N GLY A 333 0.92 17.26 -9.99
CA GLY A 333 -0.38 17.94 -9.97
C GLY A 333 -1.48 17.20 -9.19
N TRP A 334 -1.11 16.31 -8.27
CA TRP A 334 -2.03 15.53 -7.41
C TRP A 334 -2.24 16.20 -6.06
N THR A 335 -2.55 17.48 -6.07
CA THR A 335 -2.72 18.30 -4.85
C THR A 335 -4.18 18.59 -4.51
N VAL A 336 -5.06 18.61 -5.52
CA VAL A 336 -6.49 18.89 -5.37
C VAL A 336 -7.33 17.72 -5.87
N VAL A 337 -8.51 17.50 -5.29
CA VAL A 337 -9.42 16.43 -5.72
C VAL A 337 -9.77 16.60 -7.19
N ALA A 338 -9.58 15.55 -7.99
CA ALA A 338 -9.97 15.53 -9.40
C ALA A 338 -11.23 14.70 -9.60
N VAL A 339 -12.21 15.23 -10.35
CA VAL A 339 -13.39 14.47 -10.79
C VAL A 339 -13.07 13.87 -12.16
N ARG A 340 -13.33 12.57 -12.32
CA ARG A 340 -13.10 11.83 -13.56
C ARG A 340 -14.36 11.05 -13.93
N VAL A 341 -14.48 10.73 -15.22
CA VAL A 341 -15.58 9.90 -15.75
C VAL A 341 -15.03 8.52 -16.08
N GLY A 342 -15.69 7.47 -15.60
CA GLY A 342 -15.34 6.07 -15.87
C GLY A 342 -15.81 5.60 -17.25
N LYS A 343 -15.50 4.35 -17.62
CA LYS A 343 -15.90 3.77 -18.91
C LYS A 343 -17.42 3.67 -19.09
N CYS A 344 -18.17 3.66 -17.99
CA CYS A 344 -19.64 3.59 -17.98
C CYS A 344 -20.29 4.94 -17.66
N GLU A 345 -19.61 6.05 -17.97
CA GLU A 345 -20.08 7.43 -17.72
C GLU A 345 -20.31 7.77 -16.23
N ALA A 346 -19.94 6.86 -15.32
CA ALA A 346 -20.01 7.08 -13.89
C ALA A 346 -18.87 8.01 -13.43
N GLU A 347 -19.23 9.13 -12.81
CA GLU A 347 -18.26 10.02 -12.18
C GLU A 347 -17.63 9.39 -10.95
N TYR A 348 -16.32 9.60 -10.78
CA TYR A 348 -15.59 9.25 -9.57
C TYR A 348 -14.58 10.33 -9.20
N LYS A 349 -14.22 10.38 -7.91
CA LYS A 349 -13.28 11.36 -7.38
C LYS A 349 -11.94 10.69 -7.06
N ASP A 350 -10.87 11.25 -7.60
CA ASP A 350 -9.51 10.94 -7.15
C ASP A 350 -9.16 11.84 -5.98
N ARG A 351 -9.11 11.23 -4.80
CA ARG A 351 -8.62 11.88 -3.57
C ARG A 351 -7.15 11.56 -3.42
N TYR A 352 -6.32 12.57 -3.20
CA TYR A 352 -4.87 12.42 -3.08
C TYR A 352 -4.38 12.46 -1.62
N LEU A 353 -5.23 12.04 -0.67
CA LEU A 353 -4.89 11.94 0.76
C LEU A 353 -3.73 10.96 1.01
N PHE A 354 -3.77 9.85 0.29
CA PHE A 354 -2.69 8.88 0.12
C PHE A 354 -2.60 8.58 -1.37
N ALA A 355 -1.39 8.57 -1.92
CA ALA A 355 -1.17 8.51 -3.36
C ALA A 355 -0.23 7.36 -3.75
N ILE A 356 -0.74 6.48 -4.60
CA ILE A 356 0.00 5.41 -5.25
C ILE A 356 -0.30 5.51 -6.75
N GLU A 357 0.72 5.78 -7.56
CA GLU A 357 0.62 5.80 -9.01
C GLU A 357 0.53 4.36 -9.54
N ASP A 358 -0.45 4.10 -10.40
CA ASP A 358 -0.48 2.85 -11.17
C ASP A 358 0.69 2.83 -12.16
N PRO A 359 1.42 1.70 -12.29
CA PRO A 359 2.64 1.61 -13.10
C PRO A 359 2.42 1.76 -14.61
N PHE A 360 1.20 1.55 -15.11
CA PHE A 360 0.86 1.71 -16.53
C PHE A 360 -0.17 2.82 -16.74
N GLU A 361 -1.21 2.86 -15.92
CA GLU A 361 -2.18 3.95 -15.95
C GLU A 361 -1.73 5.12 -15.07
N THR A 362 -0.68 5.83 -15.49
CA THR A 362 0.02 6.84 -14.67
C THR A 362 -0.81 8.03 -14.17
N ASN A 363 -2.07 8.15 -14.61
CA ASN A 363 -3.03 9.14 -14.12
C ASN A 363 -4.01 8.58 -13.07
N HIS A 364 -3.97 7.28 -12.82
CA HIS A 364 -4.80 6.59 -11.86
C HIS A 364 -4.11 6.50 -10.49
N ASN A 365 -4.75 7.08 -9.48
CA ASN A 365 -4.39 6.86 -8.09
C ASN A 365 -5.01 5.55 -7.58
N VAL A 366 -4.19 4.53 -7.34
CA VAL A 366 -4.64 3.22 -6.84
C VAL A 366 -5.29 3.33 -5.45
N SER A 367 -4.90 4.32 -4.65
CA SER A 367 -5.47 4.60 -3.33
C SER A 367 -6.62 5.60 -3.33
N ARG A 368 -7.23 5.94 -4.49
CA ARG A 368 -8.34 6.92 -4.58
C ARG A 368 -9.54 6.65 -3.67
N THR A 369 -9.77 5.37 -3.33
CA THR A 369 -10.87 4.94 -2.46
C THR A 369 -10.60 5.24 -0.99
N CYS A 370 -9.34 5.52 -0.63
CA CYS A 370 -8.97 5.83 0.74
C CYS A 370 -9.59 7.15 1.16
N ASN A 371 -10.45 7.10 2.17
CA ASN A 371 -10.97 8.29 2.81
C ASN A 371 -10.05 8.69 3.98
N ILE A 372 -10.41 9.78 4.63
CA ILE A 372 -9.55 10.40 5.62
C ILE A 372 -9.36 9.55 6.89
N TYR A 373 -10.43 8.89 7.32
CA TYR A 373 -10.41 7.93 8.42
C TYR A 373 -9.58 6.70 8.08
N GLY A 374 -9.70 6.20 6.85
CA GLY A 374 -8.93 5.07 6.36
C GLY A 374 -7.44 5.35 6.28
N VAL A 375 -7.03 6.51 5.76
CA VAL A 375 -5.61 6.91 5.71
C VAL A 375 -5.03 7.04 7.13
N ARG A 376 -5.75 7.69 8.05
CA ARG A 376 -5.35 7.76 9.47
C ARG A 376 -5.16 6.36 10.06
N LYS A 377 -6.16 5.48 9.91
CA LYS A 377 -6.14 4.11 10.42
C LYS A 377 -4.97 3.30 9.85
N ILE A 378 -4.72 3.39 8.54
CA ILE A 378 -3.59 2.74 7.89
C ILE A 378 -2.27 3.20 8.53
N ARG A 379 -2.05 4.52 8.62
CA ARG A 379 -0.82 5.09 9.20
C ARG A 379 -0.61 4.67 10.65
N ASP A 380 -1.68 4.68 11.45
CA ASP A 380 -1.61 4.32 12.85
C ASP A 380 -1.31 2.83 13.04
N GLU A 381 -1.84 1.96 12.16
CA GLU A 381 -1.51 0.54 12.15
C GLU A 381 -0.06 0.28 11.73
N PHE A 382 0.51 1.06 10.79
CA PHE A 382 1.95 0.99 10.48
C PHE A 382 2.81 1.35 11.71
N LYS A 383 2.49 2.46 12.39
CA LYS A 383 3.18 2.87 13.62
C LYS A 383 3.04 1.83 14.74
N ARG A 384 1.83 1.27 14.89
CA ARG A 384 1.53 0.21 15.86
C ARG A 384 2.32 -1.06 15.58
N ALA A 385 2.33 -1.52 14.33
CA ALA A 385 3.09 -2.71 13.91
C ALA A 385 4.60 -2.52 14.15
N ASN A 386 5.18 -1.39 13.72
CA ASN A 386 6.58 -1.10 13.98
C ASN A 386 6.90 -1.09 15.49
N ARG A 387 6.06 -0.43 16.31
CA ARG A 387 6.25 -0.41 17.76
C ARG A 387 6.22 -1.82 18.35
N ILE A 388 5.24 -2.65 17.96
CA ILE A 388 5.10 -4.04 18.45
C ILE A 388 6.33 -4.87 18.06
N MET A 389 6.81 -4.78 16.82
CA MET A 389 7.97 -5.54 16.35
C MET A 389 9.29 -5.15 17.02
N ARG A 390 9.35 -3.96 17.65
CA ARG A 390 10.50 -3.47 18.42
C ARG A 390 10.38 -3.76 19.92
N MET A 391 9.25 -4.31 20.39
CA MET A 391 9.09 -4.70 21.78
C MET A 391 9.81 -6.03 22.05
N ARG A 392 10.42 -6.15 23.23
CA ARG A 392 11.13 -7.36 23.69
C ARG A 392 10.17 -8.40 24.25
N GLU A 393 9.16 -8.76 23.46
CA GLU A 393 8.14 -9.72 23.86
C GLU A 393 8.35 -11.07 23.16
N GLY A 394 7.93 -12.15 23.81
CA GLY A 394 8.02 -13.49 23.23
C GLY A 394 7.05 -13.71 22.07
N VAL A 395 7.27 -14.80 21.33
CA VAL A 395 6.52 -15.22 20.12
C VAL A 395 5.00 -15.06 20.29
N GLY A 396 4.44 -15.57 21.39
CA GLY A 396 2.99 -15.56 21.63
C GLY A 396 2.40 -14.15 21.71
N ALA A 397 3.08 -13.23 22.41
CA ALA A 397 2.63 -11.85 22.57
C ALA A 397 2.80 -11.06 21.27
N LEU A 398 3.93 -11.23 20.59
CA LEU A 398 4.20 -10.62 19.28
C LEU A 398 3.14 -11.05 18.25
N ARG A 399 2.88 -12.36 18.14
CA ARG A 399 1.85 -12.93 17.26
C ARG A 399 0.48 -12.36 17.56
N TYR A 400 0.06 -12.41 18.83
CA TYR A 400 -1.26 -11.95 19.24
C TYR A 400 -1.42 -10.46 18.91
N LYS A 401 -0.49 -9.61 19.34
CA LYS A 401 -0.59 -8.17 19.11
C LYS A 401 -0.52 -7.84 17.62
N LEU A 402 0.38 -8.44 16.84
CA LEU A 402 0.51 -8.04 15.43
C LEU A 402 -0.71 -8.47 14.58
N PHE A 403 -1.36 -9.59 14.92
CA PHE A 403 -2.44 -10.20 14.13
C PHE A 403 -3.79 -10.34 14.86
N GLU A 404 -3.98 -9.70 16.01
CA GLU A 404 -5.31 -9.59 16.62
C GLU A 404 -6.27 -8.93 15.63
N GLU A 405 -7.53 -9.36 15.65
CA GLU A 405 -8.53 -8.77 14.79
C GLU A 405 -8.91 -7.39 15.31
N ALA A 406 -8.82 -6.36 14.48
CA ALA A 406 -9.28 -5.04 14.86
C ALA A 406 -10.80 -5.07 15.08
N PRO A 407 -11.34 -4.32 16.07
CA PRO A 407 -12.77 -4.23 16.26
C PRO A 407 -13.45 -3.72 14.99
N GLU A 408 -14.70 -4.13 14.77
CA GLU A 408 -15.48 -3.59 13.66
C GLU A 408 -15.68 -2.08 13.85
N ASP A 409 -15.56 -1.34 12.75
CA ASP A 409 -15.77 0.11 12.75
C ASP A 409 -17.25 0.38 13.06
N VAL A 410 -17.56 0.70 14.31
CA VAL A 410 -18.87 1.21 14.71
C VAL A 410 -18.99 2.62 14.14
N ARG A 411 -19.59 2.75 12.95
CA ARG A 411 -19.97 4.09 12.47
C ARG A 411 -20.96 4.67 13.47
N PRO A 412 -20.82 5.94 13.90
CA PRO A 412 -21.96 6.66 14.44
C PRO A 412 -23.08 6.60 13.40
N GLN A 413 -24.24 6.08 13.78
CA GLN A 413 -25.41 6.10 12.92
C GLN A 413 -25.79 7.56 12.69
N HIS A 414 -25.38 8.14 11.55
CA HIS A 414 -26.06 9.32 11.05
C HIS A 414 -27.52 8.95 10.88
N HIS A 415 -28.39 9.62 11.64
CA HIS A 415 -29.83 9.42 11.60
C HIS A 415 -30.30 9.52 10.16
N GLN A 416 -30.63 8.37 9.59
CA GLN A 416 -31.36 8.27 8.34
C GLN A 416 -32.76 8.82 8.66
N LYS A 417 -32.98 10.11 8.41
CA LYS A 417 -34.31 10.70 8.48
C LYS A 417 -35.21 9.87 7.56
N GLN A 418 -36.15 9.15 8.18
CA GLN A 418 -37.24 8.49 7.48
C GLN A 418 -37.97 9.54 6.65
N SER A 419 -38.07 9.31 5.35
CA SER A 419 -38.91 10.09 4.46
C SER A 419 -40.37 9.79 4.79
N ILE A 420 -41.01 10.66 5.57
CA ILE A 420 -42.46 10.79 5.57
C ILE A 420 -42.78 11.85 4.52
N ALA A 421 -43.65 11.50 3.59
CA ALA A 421 -44.13 12.37 2.53
C ALA A 421 -44.88 13.57 3.11
N GLY A 422 -44.61 14.77 2.57
CA GLY A 422 -45.43 15.96 2.79
C GLY A 422 -44.63 17.23 3.03
N GLU A 423 -44.86 18.20 2.14
CA GLU A 423 -44.66 19.64 2.30
C GLU A 423 -43.33 20.27 1.82
N GLU A 424 -43.52 21.16 0.84
CA GLU A 424 -42.57 22.10 0.26
C GLU A 424 -42.19 23.19 1.29
N HIS A 425 -40.88 23.46 1.46
CA HIS A 425 -40.27 24.80 1.30
C HIS A 425 -38.80 24.83 1.76
N VAL A 426 -37.93 25.18 0.81
CA VAL A 426 -36.83 26.19 0.82
C VAL A 426 -35.75 26.18 1.93
N ASN A 427 -34.50 26.15 1.44
CA ASN A 427 -33.19 26.52 2.01
C ASN A 427 -32.46 25.52 2.93
N GLY A 428 -31.45 24.85 2.35
CA GLY A 428 -30.37 24.17 3.08
C GLY A 428 -29.02 24.37 2.37
N ALA A 429 -28.05 24.95 3.08
CA ALA A 429 -26.66 25.12 2.64
C ALA A 429 -25.97 23.75 2.41
N PRO A 430 -24.99 23.65 1.51
CA PRO A 430 -24.42 22.36 1.12
C PRO A 430 -23.53 21.76 2.22
N GLU A 431 -23.70 20.45 2.47
CA GLU A 431 -22.86 19.60 3.32
C GLU A 431 -21.39 19.51 2.86
N SER A 432 -21.04 20.06 1.69
CA SER A 432 -19.66 20.07 1.16
C SER A 432 -18.67 20.81 2.07
N GLY A 433 -19.12 21.82 2.81
CA GLY A 433 -18.24 22.64 3.65
C GLY A 433 -17.71 21.95 4.92
N ARG A 434 -18.26 20.81 5.33
CA ARG A 434 -17.79 20.09 6.54
C ARG A 434 -16.66 19.11 6.24
N GLU A 435 -16.76 18.33 5.16
CA GLU A 435 -15.69 17.39 4.77
C GLU A 435 -14.43 18.12 4.29
N ASP A 436 -14.57 19.26 3.60
CA ASP A 436 -13.43 20.07 3.15
C ASP A 436 -12.67 20.72 4.32
N ARG A 437 -13.38 21.08 5.40
CA ARG A 437 -12.77 21.59 6.64
C ARG A 437 -12.01 20.51 7.41
N GLU A 438 -12.54 19.29 7.47
CA GLU A 438 -11.82 18.15 8.06
C GLU A 438 -10.61 17.75 7.21
N GLY A 439 -10.73 17.84 5.87
CA GLY A 439 -9.62 17.65 4.93
C GLY A 439 -8.46 18.61 5.18
N ASN A 440 -8.74 19.91 5.31
CA ASN A 440 -7.74 20.92 5.64
C ASN A 440 -7.15 20.76 7.05
N GLN A 441 -7.95 20.40 8.06
CA GLN A 441 -7.44 20.11 9.40
C GLN A 441 -6.48 18.91 9.43
N LEU A 442 -6.70 17.90 8.59
CA LEU A 442 -5.69 16.85 8.44
C LEU A 442 -4.46 17.32 7.70
N VAL A 443 -4.57 18.12 6.64
CA VAL A 443 -3.37 18.67 6.01
C VAL A 443 -2.54 19.40 7.07
N GLU A 444 -3.17 20.20 7.92
CA GLU A 444 -2.51 20.86 9.07
C GLU A 444 -2.00 19.88 10.15
N GLU A 445 -2.71 18.81 10.52
CA GLU A 445 -2.23 17.79 11.48
C GLU A 445 -1.12 16.89 10.90
N LEU A 446 -1.19 16.61 9.60
CA LEU A 446 -0.21 15.82 8.86
C LEU A 446 1.06 16.66 8.59
N GLU A 447 0.93 17.97 8.38
CA GLU A 447 2.03 18.93 8.25
C GLU A 447 2.63 19.35 9.60
N GLY A 448 1.81 19.47 10.65
CA GLY A 448 2.22 19.93 11.99
C GLY A 448 3.19 19.00 12.73
N HIS A 449 3.38 17.78 12.24
CA HIS A 449 4.39 16.84 12.71
C HIS A 449 5.67 16.82 11.84
N SER A 450 5.75 17.69 10.80
CA SER A 450 6.85 17.75 9.83
C SER A 450 7.71 19.02 9.90
N ASN A 451 7.56 19.84 10.94
CA ASN A 451 8.49 20.97 11.16
C ASN A 451 9.82 20.50 11.74
N GLY A 452 10.79 20.28 10.85
CA GLY A 452 12.19 20.05 11.17
C GLY A 452 13.08 19.88 9.93
N ASN A 453 13.49 21.01 9.34
CA ASN A 453 14.55 21.20 8.33
C ASN A 453 14.45 20.47 6.99
N GLY A 454 14.29 21.27 5.93
CA GLY A 454 14.61 20.87 4.57
C GLY A 454 16.11 20.58 4.42
N ILE A 455 16.42 19.46 3.77
CA ILE A 455 17.76 19.11 3.31
C ILE A 455 17.63 18.87 1.80
N HIS A 456 18.30 19.73 1.03
CA HIS A 456 18.57 19.51 -0.40
C HIS A 456 19.46 18.26 -0.59
N PRO A 457 19.39 17.58 -1.74
CA PRO A 457 20.12 16.34 -1.95
C PRO A 457 21.61 16.65 -2.18
N SER A 458 22.45 16.29 -1.22
CA SER A 458 23.90 16.22 -1.42
C SER A 458 24.40 14.83 -1.06
N GLU A 459 24.95 14.17 -2.08
CA GLU A 459 26.09 13.26 -2.08
C GLU A 459 26.10 12.06 -1.12
N GLY A 460 26.38 10.89 -1.71
CA GLY A 460 26.41 9.61 -1.02
C GLY A 460 27.34 9.60 0.18
N TYR A 461 26.88 8.95 1.25
CA TYR A 461 27.70 8.65 2.42
C TYR A 461 27.77 7.13 2.65
N PRO A 462 28.90 6.67 3.21
CA PRO A 462 29.41 5.31 3.05
C PRO A 462 28.74 4.33 4.02
N GLY A 463 28.65 3.08 3.57
CA GLY A 463 28.21 1.96 4.41
C GLY A 463 29.14 1.73 5.61
N PRO A 464 28.64 1.09 6.68
CA PRO A 464 29.43 0.86 7.89
C PRO A 464 30.62 -0.06 7.60
N GLY A 465 31.79 0.38 8.05
CA GLY A 465 33.07 -0.28 7.85
C GLY A 465 33.12 -1.68 8.46
N LEU A 466 33.52 -2.63 7.63
CA LEU A 466 34.08 -3.92 8.06
C LEU A 466 35.58 -3.73 8.28
N ALA A 467 36.02 -3.80 9.54
CA ALA A 467 37.43 -3.90 9.89
C ALA A 467 37.67 -5.21 10.67
N ALA A 468 38.57 -6.04 10.11
CA ALA A 468 39.32 -7.17 10.68
C ALA A 468 38.49 -8.34 11.27
N VAL A 469 38.69 -9.60 10.89
CA VAL A 469 39.86 -10.48 11.11
C VAL A 469 39.76 -11.59 10.04
N VAL A 470 40.76 -11.92 9.22
CA VAL A 470 41.89 -12.85 9.47
C VAL A 470 42.97 -12.61 8.39
N GLU A 471 44.19 -12.29 8.80
CA GLU A 471 45.40 -12.47 7.99
C GLU A 471 45.99 -13.87 8.19
N GLY A 472 46.44 -14.47 7.10
CA GLY A 472 47.70 -15.22 7.06
C GLY A 472 47.64 -16.73 7.22
N VAL A 473 47.60 -17.46 6.09
CA VAL A 473 48.70 -18.40 5.72
C VAL A 473 48.85 -18.38 4.19
N GLN A 474 50.07 -18.09 3.75
CA GLN A 474 50.53 -18.06 2.36
C GLN A 474 51.08 -19.43 1.90
N ARG A 475 50.78 -19.75 0.64
CA ARG A 475 51.67 -20.29 -0.43
C ARG A 475 51.99 -21.79 -0.55
N LEU A 476 52.23 -22.11 -1.83
CA LEU A 476 52.83 -23.29 -2.49
C LEU A 476 51.79 -24.39 -2.80
N SER A 477 51.69 -24.98 -3.99
CA SER A 477 52.46 -24.92 -5.24
C SER A 477 51.76 -25.85 -6.27
N VAL A 478 51.78 -25.45 -7.55
CA VAL A 478 52.12 -26.30 -8.73
C VAL A 478 51.13 -27.37 -9.22
N ASP A 479 50.72 -27.17 -10.48
CA ASP A 479 50.45 -28.12 -11.57
C ASP A 479 50.04 -29.57 -11.24
N ALA A 480 48.80 -29.92 -11.61
CA ALA A 480 48.44 -31.06 -12.49
C ALA A 480 46.93 -31.07 -12.76
#